data_AF-A0A699WJF1-F1
#
_entry.id   AF-A0A699WJF1-F1
#
_cell.length_a   1.000
_cell.length_b   1.000
_cell.length_c   1.000
_cell.angle_alpha   90.00
_cell.angle_beta   90.00
_cell.angle_gamma   90.00
#
_symmetry.space_group_name_H-M   'P 1'
#
loop_
_entity.id
_entity.type
_entity.pdbx_description
1 polymer ?
#
loop_
_entity_poly.entity_id
_entity_poly.type
_entity_poly.pdbx_seq_one_letter_code
_entity_poly.pdbx_strand_id
1 'polypeptide(L)'
;DTTYTFALNNTGDVYGDNTFKVELDYANKVAELDETNNTATLTYSFLKGGITLVTPTEFAIVSTNRPQLVAQNNDAAAAVRGYDFQVDTVATFNSGALKQALNLSGPAVVSWQPPTLVGARPDSVVWYWRV
;
A
#
# COMPACT_ATOMS: atom_id res chain seq x y z
N ASP A 1 39.20 -8.43 3.99
CA ASP A 1 37.87 -7.83 4.15
C ASP A 1 37.06 -8.54 5.20
N THR A 2 36.50 -7.76 6.12
CA THR A 2 35.58 -8.23 7.15
C THR A 2 34.26 -7.49 6.95
N THR A 3 33.18 -8.24 6.76
CA THR A 3 31.83 -7.68 6.62
C THR A 3 31.08 -7.85 7.93
N TYR A 4 30.49 -6.75 8.43
CA TYR A 4 29.60 -6.79 9.58
C TYR A 4 28.15 -6.67 9.10
N THR A 5 27.29 -7.57 9.60
CA THR A 5 25.87 -7.60 9.26
C THR A 5 25.04 -7.31 10.50
N PHE A 6 24.16 -6.32 10.41
CA PHE A 6 23.24 -5.96 11.48
C PHE A 6 21.80 -6.16 11.01
N ALA A 7 20.98 -6.82 11.82
CA ALA A 7 19.55 -6.94 11.57
C ALA A 7 18.82 -5.85 12.37
N LEU A 8 18.10 -4.98 11.65
CA LEU A 8 17.25 -3.96 12.26
C LEU A 8 15.80 -4.43 12.20
N ASN A 9 15.19 -4.65 13.37
CA ASN A 9 13.80 -5.05 13.45
C ASN A 9 12.89 -3.87 13.15
N ASN A 10 12.04 -4.03 12.13
CA ASN A 10 11.09 -3.02 11.71
C ASN A 10 9.72 -3.28 12.35
N THR A 11 9.52 -2.80 13.58
CA THR A 11 8.31 -3.06 14.38
C THR A 11 7.31 -1.91 14.39
N GLY A 12 7.51 -0.87 13.57
CA GLY A 12 6.67 0.33 13.51
C GLY A 12 6.29 0.74 12.09
N ASP A 13 5.62 1.89 11.98
CA ASP A 13 5.16 2.46 10.71
C ASP A 13 6.30 3.32 10.10
N VAL A 14 7.35 2.67 9.57
CA VAL A 14 8.64 3.32 9.19
C VAL A 14 8.71 3.82 7.73
N TYR A 15 7.58 4.14 7.13
CA TYR A 15 7.57 4.65 5.76
C TYR A 15 8.18 6.06 5.65
N GLY A 16 8.66 6.38 4.46
CA GLY A 16 9.37 7.62 4.14
C GLY A 16 10.89 7.44 4.06
N ASP A 17 11.57 8.57 3.98
CA ASP A 17 13.03 8.60 3.88
C ASP A 17 13.66 8.28 5.24
N ASN A 18 14.49 7.23 5.26
CA ASN A 18 15.21 6.80 6.43
C ASN A 18 16.71 6.90 6.14
N THR A 19 17.44 7.55 7.05
CA THR A 19 18.88 7.77 6.92
C THR A 19 19.63 6.87 7.91
N PHE A 20 20.50 6.02 7.37
CA PHE A 20 21.42 5.17 8.11
C PHE A 20 22.80 5.80 8.08
N LYS A 21 23.38 6.08 9.24
CA LYS A 21 24.74 6.61 9.39
C LYS A 21 25.60 5.58 10.10
N VAL A 22 26.78 5.33 9.53
CA VAL A 22 27.83 4.50 10.14
C VAL A 22 29.02 5.39 10.41
N GLU A 23 29.54 5.32 11.64
CA GLU A 23 30.71 6.06 12.09
C GLU A 23 31.76 5.08 12.61
N LEU A 24 32.97 5.18 12.08
CA LEU A 24 34.16 4.51 12.63
C LEU A 24 34.78 5.40 13.70
N ASP A 25 35.36 4.75 14.72
CA ASP A 25 35.94 5.43 15.89
C ASP A 25 35.15 6.66 16.36
N TYR A 26 33.84 6.51 16.55
CA TYR A 26 32.96 7.65 16.85
C TYR A 26 33.36 8.46 18.10
N ALA A 27 34.14 7.85 18.99
CA ALA A 27 34.63 8.47 20.22
C ALA A 27 36.06 9.04 20.08
N ASN A 28 36.65 8.97 18.88
CA ASN A 28 37.97 9.47 18.51
C ASN A 28 39.05 9.03 19.51
N LYS A 29 39.18 7.70 19.70
CA LYS A 29 40.11 7.08 20.65
C LYS A 29 41.38 6.58 19.98
N VAL A 30 41.36 6.38 18.67
CA VAL A 30 42.48 5.91 17.87
C VAL A 30 42.94 7.08 17.03
N ALA A 31 44.21 7.46 17.13
CA ALA A 31 44.73 8.56 16.33
C ALA A 31 44.84 8.13 14.85
N GLU A 32 44.16 8.85 13.98
CA GLU A 32 44.18 8.63 12.53
C GLU A 32 44.86 9.79 11.78
N LEU A 33 45.18 9.56 10.50
CA LEU A 33 45.74 10.62 9.65
C LEU A 33 44.68 11.67 9.25
N ASP A 34 43.41 11.26 9.22
CA ASP A 34 42.26 12.07 8.87
C ASP A 34 41.03 11.59 9.64
N GLU A 35 40.52 12.41 10.54
CA GLU A 35 39.34 12.12 11.37
C GLU A 35 38.01 12.38 10.62
N THR A 36 38.07 12.99 9.43
CA THR A 36 36.89 13.52 8.74
C THR A 36 36.27 12.54 7.75
N ASN A 37 36.93 11.42 7.47
CA ASN A 37 36.48 10.41 6.52
C ASN A 37 35.87 9.16 7.20
N ASN A 38 35.65 9.22 8.51
CA ASN A 38 35.13 8.11 9.32
C ASN A 38 33.61 7.93 9.28
N THR A 39 32.90 8.71 8.44
CA THR A 39 31.44 8.66 8.36
C THR A 39 30.95 8.23 6.97
N ALA A 40 30.04 7.27 6.93
CA ALA A 40 29.28 6.90 5.75
C ALA A 40 27.77 7.02 6.01
N THR A 41 27.01 7.50 5.03
CA THR A 41 25.56 7.68 5.13
C THR A 41 24.85 7.03 3.95
N LEU A 42 23.76 6.32 4.22
CA LEU A 42 22.83 5.75 3.24
C LEU A 42 21.43 6.28 3.53
N THR A 43 20.76 6.85 2.53
CA THR A 43 19.34 7.18 2.63
C THR A 43 18.53 6.17 1.82
N TYR A 44 17.49 5.61 2.41
CA TYR A 44 16.57 4.68 1.78
C TYR A 44 15.13 5.07 2.04
N SER A 45 14.34 5.18 0.97
CA SER A 45 12.92 5.51 1.04
C SER A 45 12.12 4.22 1.22
N PHE A 46 11.60 3.98 2.42
CA PHE A 46 10.65 2.90 2.65
C PHE A 46 9.27 3.35 2.17
N LEU A 47 8.76 2.75 1.09
CA LEU A 47 7.43 3.10 0.62
C LEU A 47 6.37 2.69 1.64
N LYS A 48 5.39 3.57 1.89
CA LYS A 48 4.19 3.17 2.63
C LYS A 48 3.40 2.21 1.75
N GLY A 49 3.44 0.93 2.09
CA GLY A 49 2.55 -0.05 1.48
C GLY A 49 1.10 0.41 1.61
N GLY A 50 0.36 0.41 0.51
CA GLY A 50 -1.01 0.89 0.52
C GLY A 50 -1.66 0.80 -0.86
N ILE A 51 -2.98 0.83 -0.85
CA ILE A 51 -3.81 0.85 -2.05
C ILE A 51 -4.61 2.15 -2.02
N THR A 52 -4.57 2.90 -3.11
CA THR A 52 -5.43 4.05 -3.34
C THR A 52 -6.65 3.62 -4.15
N LEU A 53 -7.85 3.92 -3.65
CA LEU A 53 -9.09 3.75 -4.38
C LEU A 53 -9.20 4.86 -5.44
N VAL A 54 -9.15 4.51 -6.72
CA VAL A 54 -9.12 5.46 -7.83
C VAL A 54 -10.53 5.84 -8.26
N THR A 55 -11.39 4.85 -8.46
CA THR A 55 -12.80 5.09 -8.80
C THR A 55 -13.68 3.88 -8.46
N PRO A 56 -14.93 4.08 -8.03
CA PRO A 56 -15.52 5.35 -7.59
C PRO A 56 -14.86 5.87 -6.31
N THR A 57 -14.67 7.18 -6.21
CA THR A 57 -14.14 7.79 -4.98
C THR A 57 -15.13 7.67 -3.82
N GLU A 58 -14.66 7.92 -2.60
CA GLU A 58 -15.52 7.92 -1.42
C GLU A 58 -16.69 8.89 -1.61
N PHE A 59 -17.91 8.43 -1.27
CA PHE A 59 -19.17 9.15 -1.44
C PHE A 59 -19.56 9.53 -2.88
N ALA A 60 -18.94 8.91 -3.90
CA ALA A 60 -19.31 9.14 -5.30
C ALA A 60 -20.75 8.71 -5.59
N ILE A 61 -21.48 9.54 -6.35
CA ILE A 61 -22.77 9.18 -6.93
C ILE A 61 -22.52 8.54 -8.29
N VAL A 62 -22.91 7.28 -8.43
CA VAL A 62 -22.72 6.49 -9.66
C VAL A 62 -24.06 6.29 -10.35
N SER A 63 -24.17 6.72 -11.61
CA SER A 63 -25.40 6.63 -12.42
C SER A 63 -25.60 5.29 -13.13
N THR A 64 -24.68 4.34 -12.94
CA THR A 64 -24.72 2.99 -13.53
C THR A 64 -24.77 1.92 -12.44
N ASN A 65 -25.51 0.85 -12.70
CA ASN A 65 -25.54 -0.34 -11.84
C ASN A 65 -24.37 -1.30 -12.11
N ARG A 66 -23.44 -0.96 -13.00
CA ARG A 66 -22.22 -1.73 -13.28
C ARG A 66 -20.96 -0.87 -13.16
N PRO A 67 -20.68 -0.28 -11.98
CA PRO A 67 -19.49 0.54 -11.79
C PRO A 67 -18.22 -0.25 -12.10
N GLN A 68 -17.20 0.44 -12.59
CA GLN A 68 -15.84 -0.07 -12.58
C GLN A 68 -15.16 0.34 -11.28
N LEU A 69 -14.71 -0.65 -10.50
CA LEU A 69 -13.92 -0.42 -9.30
C LEU A 69 -12.45 -0.50 -9.70
N VAL A 70 -11.69 0.56 -9.46
CA VAL A 70 -10.28 0.66 -9.83
C VAL A 70 -9.48 1.07 -8.61
N ALA A 71 -8.39 0.34 -8.38
CA ALA A 71 -7.48 0.61 -7.31
C ALA A 71 -6.04 0.57 -7.81
N GLN A 72 -5.19 1.36 -7.15
CA GLN A 72 -3.79 1.48 -7.50
C GLN A 72 -2.91 1.18 -6.29
N ASN A 73 -1.89 0.35 -6.49
CA ASN A 73 -0.81 0.17 -5.55
C ASN A 73 0.04 1.44 -5.50
N ASN A 74 0.32 1.92 -4.28
CA ASN A 74 1.13 3.12 -4.08
C ASN A 74 2.62 2.89 -4.40
N ASP A 75 3.05 1.64 -4.57
CA ASP A 75 4.35 1.26 -5.14
C ASP A 75 4.20 0.88 -6.62
N ALA A 76 4.58 1.79 -7.51
CA ALA A 76 4.51 1.60 -8.96
C ALA A 76 5.50 0.55 -9.48
N ALA A 77 6.55 0.22 -8.70
CA ALA A 77 7.54 -0.81 -9.02
C ALA A 77 7.23 -2.14 -8.31
N ALA A 78 6.10 -2.23 -7.61
CA ALA A 78 5.71 -3.44 -6.89
C ALA A 78 5.65 -4.64 -7.83
N ALA A 79 6.16 -5.77 -7.35
CA ALA A 79 5.90 -7.07 -7.97
C ALA A 79 4.38 -7.31 -8.08
N VAL A 80 3.98 -8.13 -9.04
CA VAL A 80 2.57 -8.53 -9.22
C VAL A 80 2.04 -9.11 -7.91
N ARG A 81 0.92 -8.55 -7.42
CA ARG A 81 0.22 -8.98 -6.20
C ARG A 81 -1.22 -9.39 -6.54
N GLY A 82 -1.81 -10.21 -5.66
CA GLY A 82 -3.24 -10.53 -5.70
C GLY A 82 -4.04 -9.48 -4.93
N TYR A 83 -5.21 -9.12 -5.46
CA TYR A 83 -6.15 -8.16 -4.88
C TYR A 83 -7.53 -8.79 -4.72
N ASP A 84 -8.18 -8.54 -3.59
CA ASP A 84 -9.49 -9.09 -3.24
C ASP A 84 -10.52 -7.98 -3.19
N PHE A 85 -11.26 -7.80 -4.28
CA PHE A 85 -12.32 -6.81 -4.31
C PHE A 85 -13.58 -7.33 -3.64
N GLN A 86 -14.24 -6.46 -2.88
CA GLN A 86 -15.56 -6.72 -2.32
C GLN A 86 -16.45 -5.51 -2.48
N VAL A 87 -17.74 -5.75 -2.73
CA VAL A 87 -18.79 -4.74 -2.76
C VAL A 87 -20.02 -5.26 -2.03
N ASP A 88 -20.62 -4.43 -1.18
CA ASP A 88 -21.73 -4.81 -0.32
C ASP A 88 -22.66 -3.61 -0.02
N THR A 89 -23.86 -3.88 0.48
CA THR A 89 -24.86 -2.88 0.92
C THR A 89 -24.66 -2.43 2.36
N VAL A 90 -23.76 -3.08 3.11
CA VAL A 90 -23.38 -2.72 4.49
C VAL A 90 -21.86 -2.58 4.61
N ALA A 91 -21.39 -1.64 5.42
CA ALA A 91 -19.96 -1.38 5.61
C ALA A 91 -19.20 -2.53 6.30
N THR A 92 -19.92 -3.47 6.90
CA THR A 92 -19.36 -4.67 7.56
C THR A 92 -19.06 -5.82 6.59
N PHE A 93 -19.39 -5.70 5.31
CA PHE A 93 -19.13 -6.71 4.26
C PHE A 93 -19.62 -8.12 4.62
N ASN A 94 -20.80 -8.21 5.24
CA ASN A 94 -21.40 -9.46 5.69
C ASN A 94 -22.90 -9.58 5.36
N SER A 95 -23.41 -8.77 4.42
CA SER A 95 -24.80 -8.92 3.98
C SER A 95 -24.96 -10.04 2.96
N GLY A 96 -26.21 -10.47 2.73
CA GLY A 96 -26.53 -11.41 1.65
C GLY A 96 -26.34 -10.84 0.23
N ALA A 97 -26.07 -9.55 0.09
CA ALA A 97 -25.80 -8.88 -1.19
C ALA A 97 -24.29 -8.76 -1.51
N LEU A 98 -23.42 -9.30 -0.66
CA LEU A 98 -21.96 -9.29 -0.84
C LEU A 98 -21.58 -9.91 -2.20
N LYS A 99 -20.75 -9.19 -2.96
CA LYS A 99 -20.09 -9.69 -4.16
C LYS A 99 -18.60 -9.50 -4.02
N GLN A 100 -17.83 -10.46 -4.55
CA GLN A 100 -16.38 -10.44 -4.43
C GLN A 100 -15.69 -11.01 -5.65
N ALA A 101 -14.48 -10.53 -5.91
CA ALA A 101 -13.52 -11.13 -6.82
C ALA A 101 -12.21 -11.30 -6.07
N LEU A 102 -11.75 -12.55 -5.98
CA LEU A 102 -10.58 -12.92 -5.20
C LEU A 102 -9.37 -13.15 -6.11
N ASN A 103 -8.19 -12.82 -5.62
CA ASN A 103 -6.90 -13.07 -6.27
C ASN A 103 -6.78 -12.47 -7.68
N LEU A 104 -7.35 -11.28 -7.92
CA LEU A 104 -7.10 -10.55 -9.16
C LEU A 104 -5.64 -10.12 -9.18
N SER A 105 -4.87 -10.55 -10.18
CA SER A 105 -3.46 -10.18 -10.29
C SER A 105 -3.28 -8.96 -11.19
N GLY A 106 -2.47 -8.02 -10.72
CA GLY A 106 -2.12 -6.82 -11.46
C GLY A 106 -0.79 -6.25 -10.97
N PRO A 107 -0.12 -5.42 -11.79
CA PRO A 107 1.07 -4.70 -11.37
C PRO A 107 0.64 -3.54 -10.44
N ALA A 108 0.74 -2.29 -10.92
CA ALA A 108 0.40 -1.11 -10.15
C ALA A 108 -1.11 -0.78 -10.13
N VAL A 109 -1.88 -1.15 -11.16
CA VAL A 109 -3.32 -0.82 -11.25
C VAL A 109 -4.11 -2.10 -11.47
N VAL A 110 -5.18 -2.26 -10.71
CA VAL A 110 -6.12 -3.37 -10.80
C VAL A 110 -7.54 -2.83 -10.90
N SER A 111 -8.38 -3.52 -11.67
CA SER A 111 -9.77 -3.14 -11.84
C SER A 111 -10.68 -4.36 -11.80
N TRP A 112 -11.90 -4.14 -11.33
CA TRP A 112 -12.95 -5.16 -11.31
C TRP A 112 -14.31 -4.54 -11.58
N GLN A 113 -15.10 -5.19 -12.44
CA GLN A 113 -16.50 -4.86 -12.64
C GLN A 113 -17.36 -5.88 -11.89
N PRO A 114 -18.01 -5.50 -10.77
CA PRO A 114 -18.97 -6.39 -10.14
C PRO A 114 -20.13 -6.73 -11.08
N PRO A 115 -20.79 -7.88 -10.85
CA PRO A 115 -22.10 -8.15 -11.43
C PRO A 115 -23.10 -7.03 -11.06
N THR A 116 -24.11 -6.81 -11.89
CA THR A 116 -25.11 -5.74 -11.75
C THR A 116 -25.55 -5.49 -10.31
N LEU A 117 -25.24 -4.30 -9.79
CA LEU A 117 -25.60 -3.83 -8.46
C LEU A 117 -27.03 -3.32 -8.48
N VAL A 118 -27.97 -4.17 -8.04
CA VAL A 118 -29.38 -3.82 -7.92
C VAL A 118 -29.70 -3.52 -6.47
N GLY A 119 -30.30 -2.35 -6.24
CA GLY A 119 -30.79 -1.97 -4.94
C GLY A 119 -32.09 -2.69 -4.56
N ALA A 120 -32.34 -2.86 -3.27
CA ALA A 120 -33.65 -3.29 -2.76
C ALA A 120 -34.77 -2.25 -3.00
N ARG A 121 -34.41 -1.00 -3.34
CA ARG A 121 -35.33 0.11 -3.64
C ARG A 121 -35.02 0.71 -5.01
N PRO A 122 -36.05 1.23 -5.71
CA PRO A 122 -35.91 1.74 -7.08
C PRO A 122 -35.17 3.09 -7.20
N ASP A 123 -35.01 3.85 -6.11
CA ASP A 123 -34.64 5.28 -6.19
C ASP A 123 -33.16 5.56 -5.87
N SER A 124 -32.57 4.85 -4.90
CA SER A 124 -31.12 4.84 -4.63
C SER A 124 -30.77 3.78 -3.58
N VAL A 125 -29.60 3.14 -3.72
CA VAL A 125 -29.04 2.24 -2.71
C VAL A 125 -27.56 2.55 -2.54
N VAL A 126 -27.13 2.62 -1.27
CA VAL A 126 -25.74 2.80 -0.91
C VAL A 126 -25.01 1.48 -1.05
N TRP A 127 -23.87 1.52 -1.73
CA TRP A 127 -22.93 0.41 -1.84
C TRP A 127 -21.59 0.83 -1.28
N TYR A 128 -20.98 -0.06 -0.50
CA TYR A 128 -19.64 0.04 0.04
C TYR A 128 -18.73 -0.87 -0.76
N TRP A 129 -17.49 -0.47 -1.02
CA TRP A 129 -16.53 -1.31 -1.69
C TRP A 129 -15.13 -1.20 -1.07
N ARG A 130 -14.35 -2.27 -1.19
CA ARG A 130 -12.94 -2.36 -0.75
C ARG A 130 -12.15 -3.30 -1.65
N VAL A 131 -10.83 -3.27 -1.51
CA VAL A 131 -9.82 -4.05 -2.24
C VAL A 131 -8.66 -4.39 -1.32
#